data_AF-A0A920J691-F1
#
_entry.id   AF-A0A920J691-F1
#
_cell.length_a   1.000
_cell.length_b   1.000
_cell.length_c   1.000
_cell.angle_alpha   90.00
_cell.angle_beta   90.00
_cell.angle_gamma   90.00
#
_symmetry.space_group_name_H-M   'P 1'
#
loop_
_entity.id
_entity.type
_entity.pdbx_description
1 polymer ?
#
loop_
_entity_poly.entity_id
_entity_poly.type
_entity_poly.pdbx_seq_one_letter_code
_entity_poly.pdbx_strand_id
1 'polypeptide(L)' 'MLSAHGSAPDVVMKARQDGGFVVDAVCPLVTKVHHEVKVRSRKGHQIIYIGHEGHEEAVGTMAVAPSSTHRVES' A
#
# COMPACT_ATOMS: atom_id res chain seq x y z
N MET A 1 -6.47 -13.46 -6.51
CA MET A 1 -5.89 -13.47 -5.15
C MET A 1 -4.89 -12.33 -5.08
N LEU A 2 -4.93 -11.53 -4.03
CA LEU A 2 -3.93 -10.49 -3.75
C LEU A 2 -2.83 -11.10 -2.86
N SER A 3 -1.56 -10.77 -3.13
CA SER A 3 -0.41 -11.39 -2.47
C SER A 3 -0.24 -10.90 -1.02
N ALA A 4 0.64 -11.56 -0.26
CA ALA A 4 0.98 -11.19 1.11
C ALA A 4 1.64 -9.81 1.23
N HIS A 5 2.33 -9.36 0.17
CA HIS A 5 2.99 -8.06 0.09
C HIS A 5 2.02 -6.87 -0.03
N GLY A 6 0.72 -7.15 -0.16
CA GLY A 6 -0.28 -6.14 -0.38
C GLY A 6 -0.27 -5.62 -1.82
N SER A 7 -1.22 -4.75 -2.12
CA SER A 7 -1.38 -4.19 -3.47
C SER A 7 -1.83 -2.74 -3.38
N ALA A 8 -1.57 -1.99 -4.45
CA ALA A 8 -2.00 -0.61 -4.56
C ALA A 8 -3.54 -0.50 -4.45
N PRO A 9 -4.09 0.59 -3.87
CA PRO A 9 -5.53 0.71 -3.65
C PRO A 9 -6.39 0.55 -4.91
N ASP A 10 -5.90 1.02 -6.06
CA ASP A 10 -6.55 0.89 -7.37
C ASP A 10 -6.60 -0.56 -7.87
N VAL A 11 -5.53 -1.33 -7.68
CA VAL A 11 -5.49 -2.77 -7.97
C VAL A 11 -6.51 -3.52 -7.11
N VAL A 12 -6.60 -3.19 -5.81
CA VAL A 12 -7.60 -3.79 -4.92
C VAL A 12 -9.02 -3.44 -5.36
N MET A 13 -9.28 -2.18 -5.75
CA MET A 13 -10.58 -1.76 -6.25
C MET A 13 -10.95 -2.51 -7.54
N LYS A 14 -10.03 -2.57 -8.50
CA LYS A 14 -10.24 -3.27 -9.78
C LYS A 14 -10.54 -4.75 -9.57
N ALA A 15 -9.74 -5.44 -8.75
CA ALA A 15 -9.95 -6.85 -8.44
C ALA A 15 -11.36 -7.11 -7.87
N ARG A 16 -11.87 -6.21 -7.01
CA ARG A 16 -13.23 -6.31 -6.45
C ARG A 16 -14.33 -5.99 -7.47
N GLN A 17 -14.03 -5.19 -8.50
CA GLN A 17 -14.97 -4.82 -9.55
C GLN A 17 -15.09 -5.89 -10.65
N ASP A 18 -14.05 -6.70 -10.85
CA ASP A 18 -13.99 -7.73 -11.91
C ASP A 18 -14.99 -8.91 -11.71
N GLY A 19 -15.92 -8.82 -10.75
CA GLY A 19 -17.06 -9.73 -10.58
C GLY A 19 -16.73 -11.13 -10.04
N GLY A 20 -15.44 -11.44 -9.87
CA GLY A 20 -14.95 -12.69 -9.30
C GLY A 20 -14.83 -12.69 -7.77
N PHE A 21 -14.67 -13.87 -7.19
CA PHE A 21 -14.33 -14.01 -5.77
C PHE A 21 -12.88 -13.58 -5.53
N VAL A 22 -12.68 -12.56 -4.69
CA VAL A 22 -11.35 -12.03 -4.35
C VAL A 22 -10.91 -12.54 -2.98
N VAL A 23 -9.82 -13.31 -2.95
CA VAL A 23 -9.08 -13.59 -1.73
C VAL A 23 -7.99 -12.54 -1.56
N ASP A 24 -8.07 -11.77 -0.49
CA ASP A 24 -7.05 -10.82 -0.07
C ASP A 24 -6.14 -11.49 0.97
N ALA A 25 -4.96 -11.95 0.54
CA ALA A 25 -4.02 -12.67 1.39
C ALA A 25 -2.93 -11.77 1.98
N VAL A 26 -3.13 -10.45 1.98
CA VAL A 26 -2.18 -9.48 2.52
C VAL A 26 -1.80 -9.82 3.96
N CYS A 27 -0.51 -9.73 4.29
CA CYS A 27 -0.04 -9.88 5.66
C CYS A 27 -0.68 -8.78 6.55
N PRO A 28 -1.22 -9.11 7.74
CA PRO A 28 -1.79 -8.10 8.64
C PRO A 28 -0.81 -6.98 9.03
N LEU A 29 0.49 -7.26 9.01
CA LEU A 29 1.53 -6.24 9.28
C LEU A 29 1.68 -5.25 8.12
N VAL A 30 1.56 -5.70 6.87
CA VAL A 30 1.51 -4.81 5.70
C VAL A 30 0.24 -3.97 5.72
N THR A 31 -0.89 -4.58 6.09
CA THR A 31 -2.15 -3.84 6.29
C THR A 31 -2.01 -2.72 7.32
N LYS A 32 -1.28 -2.96 8.42
CA LYS A 32 -0.96 -1.93 9.41
C LYS A 32 -0.14 -0.79 8.81
N VAL A 33 0.86 -1.09 7.97
CA VAL A 33 1.65 -0.05 7.28
C VAL A 33 0.76 0.80 6.39
N HIS A 34 -0.09 0.20 5.56
CA HIS A 34 -1.05 0.92 4.72
C HIS A 34 -2.00 1.79 5.57
N HIS A 35 -2.46 1.27 6.71
CA HIS A 35 -3.32 2.02 7.62
C HIS A 35 -2.61 3.25 8.19
N GLU A 36 -1.39 3.10 8.71
CA GLU A 36 -0.63 4.23 9.26
C GLU A 36 -0.32 5.28 8.20
N VAL A 37 0.08 4.89 6.99
CA VAL A 37 0.32 5.85 5.88
C VAL A 37 -0.93 6.68 5.60
N LYS A 38 -2.09 6.03 5.49
CA LYS A 38 -3.38 6.72 5.30
C LYS A 38 -3.73 7.65 6.46
N VAL A 39 -3.54 7.21 7.70
CA VAL A 39 -3.86 8.02 8.90
C VAL A 39 -2.94 9.23 9.02
N ARG A 40 -1.63 9.07 8.80
CA ARG A 40 -0.66 10.19 8.89
C ARG A 40 -0.86 11.19 7.77
N SER A 41 -1.12 10.72 6.55
CA SER A 41 -1.44 11.59 5.41
C SER A 41 -2.68 12.46 5.70
N ARG A 42 -3.76 11.86 6.25
CA ARG A 42 -4.97 12.59 6.67
C ARG A 42 -4.72 13.62 7.78
N LYS A 43 -3.68 13.44 8.59
CA LYS A 43 -3.23 14.39 9.61
C LYS A 43 -2.25 15.44 9.05
N GLY A 44 -2.09 15.54 7.73
CA GLY A 44 -1.22 16.51 7.09
C GLY A 44 0.28 16.23 7.23
N HIS A 45 0.68 15.02 7.62
CA HIS A 45 2.10 14.68 7.74
C HIS A 45 2.72 14.36 6.38
N GLN A 46 4.00 14.71 6.22
CA GLN A 46 4.87 14.11 5.22
C GLN A 46 5.46 12.81 5.80
N ILE A 47 5.55 11.77 4.97
CA ILE A 47 5.91 10.42 5.38
C ILE A 47 7.18 10.03 4.65
N ILE A 48 8.19 9.60 5.40
CA ILE A 48 9.37 8.94 4.84
C ILE A 48 9.14 7.44 4.95
N TYR A 49 9.13 6.75 3.81
CA TYR A 49 9.06 5.30 3.73
C TYR A 49 10.45 4.74 3.40
N ILE A 50 10.98 3.90 4.28
CA ILE A 50 12.28 3.26 4.07
C ILE A 50 12.03 1.91 3.43
N GLY A 51 12.50 1.74 2.19
CA GLY A 51 12.32 0.49 1.46
C GLY A 51 12.81 0.60 0.01
N HIS A 52 12.92 -0.54 -0.65
CA HIS A 52 13.57 -0.65 -1.95
C HIS A 52 12.65 -0.28 -3.12
N GLU A 53 13.21 0.35 -4.14
CA GLU A 53 12.55 0.56 -5.43
C GLU A 53 12.04 -0.76 -6.03
N GLY A 54 10.83 -0.72 -6.57
CA GLY A 54 10.25 -1.84 -7.31
C GLY A 54 9.77 -3.02 -6.45
N HIS A 55 10.09 -3.07 -5.15
CA HIS A 55 9.56 -4.10 -4.26
C HIS A 55 8.03 -3.97 -4.13
N GLU A 56 7.29 -5.08 -4.23
CA GLU A 56 5.82 -5.07 -4.26
C GLU A 56 5.20 -4.33 -3.06
N GLU A 57 5.71 -4.58 -1.85
CA GLU A 57 5.26 -3.88 -0.63
C GLU A 57 5.50 -2.37 -0.69
N ALA A 58 6.63 -1.96 -1.27
CA ALA A 58 6.96 -0.55 -1.42
C ALA A 58 6.01 0.12 -2.42
N VAL A 59 5.80 -0.51 -3.58
CA VAL A 59 4.86 -0.01 -4.60
C VAL A 59 3.45 0.11 -4.01
N GLY A 60 2.97 -0.92 -3.31
CA GLY A 60 1.66 -0.92 -2.65
C GLY A 60 1.54 0.18 -1.59
N THR A 61 2.55 0.34 -0.73
CA THR A 61 2.56 1.33 0.34
C THR A 61 2.60 2.76 -0.20
N MET A 62 3.47 3.03 -1.17
CA MET A 62 3.62 4.35 -1.80
C MET A 62 2.30 4.81 -2.47
N ALA A 63 1.56 3.88 -3.07
CA ALA A 63 0.28 4.16 -3.71
C ALA A 63 -0.85 4.51 -2.74
N VAL A 64 -0.72 4.24 -1.44
CA VAL A 64 -1.75 4.59 -0.44
C VAL A 64 -1.92 6.11 -0.29
N ALA A 65 -0.82 6.85 -0.33
CA ALA A 65 -0.82 8.30 -0.19
C ALA A 65 0.36 8.93 -0.96
N PRO A 66 0.32 8.90 -2.30
CA PRO A 66 1.46 9.21 -3.15
C PRO A 66 1.92 10.67 -3.05
N SER A 67 1.00 11.61 -2.75
CA SER A 67 1.32 13.03 -2.61
C SER A 67 1.99 13.40 -1.28
N SER A 68 2.05 12.48 -0.32
CA SER A 68 2.58 12.74 1.02
C SER A 68 3.65 11.74 1.46
N THR A 69 4.00 10.77 0.62
CA THR A 69 4.95 9.70 0.95
C THR A 69 6.16 9.77 0.04
N HIS A 70 7.36 9.76 0.63
CA HIS A 70 8.64 9.81 -0.07
C HIS A 70 9.46 8.57 0.28
N ARG A 71 9.84 7.78 -0.72
CA ARG A 71 10.70 6.60 -0.52
C ARG A 71 12.14 7.04 -0.34
N VAL A 72 12.84 6.41 0.59
CA VAL A 72 14.29 6.53 0.75
C VAL A 72 14.91 5.13 0.81
N GLU A 73 16.06 4.98 0.20
CA GLU A 73 16.87 3.75 0.18
C GLU A 73 18.37 4.11 0.14
N SER A 74 19.23 3.14 0.45
CA SER A 74 20.69 3.26 0.47
C SER A 74 21.34 2.39 -0.58
#